data_AF-A0A6P1MAM0-F1
#
_entry.id   AF-A0A6P1MAM0-F1
#
_cell.length_a   1.000
_cell.length_b   1.000
_cell.length_c   1.000
_cell.angle_alpha   90.00
_cell.angle_beta   90.00
_cell.angle_gamma   90.00
#
_symmetry.space_group_name_H-M   'P 1'
#
loop_
_entity.id
_entity.type
_entity.pdbx_description
1 polymer ?
#
loop_
_entity_poly.entity_id
_entity_poly.type
_entity_poly.pdbx_seq_one_letter_code
_entity_poly.pdbx_strand_id
1 'polypeptide(L)'
;MQTIFGMSSLHSLDSGTVSVTNTQKHASWVPVAVLFRFESSVSGTVTVTRETGGTSFQLATVDLSGNQTAVWIPDVAYPFNLNDVLTVTSTATNGTVEIIRKAAQ
;
A
#
# COMPACT_ATOMS: atom_id res chain seq x y z
N MET A 1 -4.32 -23.36 -15.82
CA MET A 1 -4.81 -22.56 -14.68
C MET A 1 -3.59 -21.88 -14.09
N GLN A 2 -3.35 -20.61 -14.43
CA GLN A 2 -2.14 -19.90 -14.00
C GLN A 2 -2.45 -19.24 -12.65
N THR A 3 -1.96 -19.84 -11.57
CA THR A 3 -2.03 -19.25 -10.24
C THR A 3 -1.15 -18.01 -10.23
N ILE A 4 -1.74 -16.82 -10.28
CA ILE A 4 -1.03 -15.57 -10.02
C ILE A 4 -0.70 -15.60 -8.53
N PHE A 5 0.55 -15.92 -8.17
CA PHE A 5 1.05 -15.65 -6.84
C PHE A 5 1.07 -14.12 -6.67
N GLY A 6 0.03 -13.56 -6.05
CA GLY A 6 0.08 -12.19 -5.56
C GLY A 6 1.27 -12.09 -4.62
N MET A 7 2.20 -11.18 -4.90
CA MET A 7 3.31 -10.91 -3.99
C MET A 7 2.76 -10.04 -2.86
N SER A 8 2.30 -10.63 -1.76
CA SER A 8 1.91 -9.85 -0.58
C SER A 8 3.13 -9.57 0.31
N SER A 9 3.07 -8.45 1.02
CA SER A 9 4.04 -8.12 2.08
C SER A 9 3.31 -7.51 3.26
N LEU A 10 3.56 -8.05 4.45
CA LEU A 10 2.99 -7.62 5.71
C LEU A 10 4.01 -6.77 6.47
N HIS A 11 3.59 -5.60 6.96
CA HIS A 11 4.43 -4.65 7.68
C HIS A 11 3.75 -4.16 8.95
N SER A 12 4.54 -3.83 9.97
CA SER A 12 4.05 -3.13 11.14
C SER A 12 3.80 -1.65 10.83
N LEU A 13 2.78 -1.04 11.46
CA LEU A 13 2.49 0.39 11.38
C LEU A 13 3.07 1.19 12.56
N ASP A 14 3.99 0.63 13.36
CA ASP A 14 4.53 1.28 14.56
C ASP A 14 5.09 2.69 14.32
N SER A 15 5.70 2.92 13.15
CA SER A 15 6.25 4.22 12.73
C SER A 15 5.23 5.15 12.07
N GLY A 16 4.01 4.66 11.81
CA GLY A 16 2.99 5.32 11.01
C GLY A 16 3.31 5.39 9.51
N THR A 17 4.45 4.87 9.05
CA THR A 17 4.82 4.93 7.63
C THR A 17 5.46 3.61 7.17
N VAL A 18 4.95 3.08 6.06
CA VAL A 18 5.48 1.88 5.40
C VAL A 18 5.74 2.21 3.94
N SER A 19 6.91 1.80 3.44
CA SER A 19 7.30 2.01 2.04
C SER A 19 7.74 0.71 1.39
N VAL A 20 7.26 0.46 0.16
CA VAL A 20 7.66 -0.69 -0.66
C VAL A 20 8.18 -0.20 -2.00
N THR A 21 9.48 -0.43 -2.23
CA THR A 21 10.15 -0.09 -3.48
C THR A 21 10.11 -1.25 -4.47
N ASN A 22 9.87 -0.96 -5.74
CA ASN A 22 10.17 -1.93 -6.78
C ASN A 22 11.69 -1.99 -7.04
N THR A 23 12.33 -3.06 -6.61
CA THR A 23 13.77 -3.31 -6.83
C THR A 23 14.05 -4.28 -7.99
N GLN A 24 13.02 -4.74 -8.70
CA GLN A 24 13.14 -5.77 -9.74
C GLN A 24 13.50 -5.14 -11.10
N LYS A 25 14.68 -5.46 -11.62
CA LYS A 25 15.12 -4.99 -12.94
C LYS A 25 14.22 -5.59 -14.04
N HIS A 26 13.80 -4.76 -14.99
CA HIS A 26 12.94 -5.16 -16.12
C HIS A 26 11.58 -5.75 -15.73
N ALA A 27 11.09 -5.48 -14.51
CA ALA A 27 9.78 -5.89 -14.06
C ALA A 27 9.02 -4.72 -13.46
N SER A 28 7.71 -4.73 -13.64
CA SER A 28 6.77 -3.82 -12.99
C SER A 28 5.68 -4.62 -12.30
N TRP A 29 5.10 -4.00 -11.28
CA TRP A 29 3.95 -4.56 -10.58
C TRP A 29 2.89 -3.48 -10.39
N VAL A 30 1.66 -3.91 -10.14
CA VAL A 30 0.54 -3.04 -9.80
C VAL A 30 0.05 -3.40 -8.41
N PRO A 31 -0.30 -2.41 -7.55
CA PRO A 31 -1.00 -2.69 -6.32
C PRO A 31 -2.39 -3.25 -6.66
N VAL A 32 -2.84 -4.20 -5.85
CA VAL A 32 -4.17 -4.82 -5.94
C VAL A 32 -5.02 -4.37 -4.76
N ALA A 33 -4.43 -4.36 -3.56
CA ALA A 33 -5.06 -3.85 -2.36
C ALA A 33 -4.01 -3.46 -1.32
N VAL A 34 -4.37 -2.53 -0.45
CA VAL A 34 -3.65 -2.25 0.79
C VAL A 34 -4.65 -2.43 1.93
N LEU A 35 -4.42 -3.43 2.76
CA LEU A 35 -5.30 -3.81 3.87
C LEU A 35 -4.69 -3.36 5.18
N PHE A 36 -5.52 -2.75 6.02
CA PHE A 36 -5.14 -2.25 7.34
C PHE A 36 -5.86 -3.06 8.41
N ARG A 37 -5.13 -3.45 9.44
CA ARG A 37 -5.69 -4.10 10.62
C ARG A 37 -5.07 -3.51 11.88
N PHE A 38 -5.90 -2.91 12.71
CA PHE A 38 -5.52 -2.32 13.99
C PHE A 38 -5.91 -3.25 15.14
N GLU A 39 -5.21 -3.12 16.26
CA GLU A 39 -5.50 -3.91 17.48
C GLU A 39 -6.79 -3.48 18.18
N SER A 40 -7.23 -2.24 17.94
CA SER A 40 -8.45 -1.64 18.46
C SER A 40 -9.02 -0.62 17.48
N SER A 41 -10.25 -0.17 17.71
CA SER A 41 -10.89 0.84 16.87
C SER A 41 -10.11 2.15 16.88
N VAL A 42 -9.81 2.69 15.70
CA VAL A 42 -9.03 3.92 15.54
C VAL A 42 -9.75 4.93 14.66
N SER A 43 -9.48 6.22 14.90
CA SER A 43 -9.89 7.32 14.03
C SER A 43 -8.66 7.98 13.45
N GLY A 44 -8.81 8.61 12.28
CA GLY A 44 -7.71 9.27 11.60
C GLY A 44 -7.71 8.95 10.12
N THR A 45 -6.57 9.18 9.48
CA THR A 45 -6.46 9.05 8.02
C THR A 45 -5.26 8.22 7.66
N VAL A 46 -5.41 7.51 6.55
CA VAL A 46 -4.33 6.86 5.84
C VAL A 46 -4.20 7.53 4.48
N THR A 47 -2.99 7.89 4.10
CA THR A 47 -2.66 8.38 2.76
C THR A 47 -1.81 7.34 2.04
N VAL A 48 -2.17 7.04 0.80
CA VAL A 48 -1.39 6.17 -0.08
C VAL A 48 -0.78 7.02 -1.18
N THR A 49 0.53 6.95 -1.33
CA THR A 49 1.29 7.73 -2.31
C THR A 49 2.17 6.83 -3.17
N ARG A 50 2.44 7.30 -4.38
CA ARG A 50 3.47 6.78 -5.27
C ARG A 50 4.57 7.82 -5.41
N GLU A 51 5.81 7.41 -5.27
CA GLU A 51 6.96 8.19 -5.72
C GLU A 51 7.56 7.60 -6.99
N THR A 52 7.79 8.45 -7.99
CA THR A 52 8.45 8.11 -9.27
C THR A 52 9.44 9.20 -9.63
N GLY A 53 10.71 8.83 -9.78
CA GLY A 53 11.78 9.78 -10.15
C GLY A 53 11.90 10.97 -9.19
N GLY A 54 11.66 10.76 -7.89
CA GLY A 54 11.66 11.80 -6.86
C GLY A 54 10.42 12.70 -6.83
N THR A 55 9.39 12.41 -7.64
CA THR A 55 8.09 13.11 -7.61
C THR A 55 7.05 12.26 -6.90
N SER A 56 6.36 12.84 -5.92
CA SER A 56 5.31 12.17 -5.15
C SER A 56 3.90 12.50 -5.68
N PHE A 57 3.09 11.47 -5.83
CA PHE A 57 1.69 11.53 -6.26
C PHE A 57 0.82 10.85 -5.21
N GLN A 58 -0.18 11.57 -4.68
CA GLN A 58 -1.19 10.95 -3.82
C GLN A 58 -2.17 10.14 -4.66
N LEU A 59 -2.30 8.85 -4.34
CA LEU A 59 -3.22 7.93 -5.00
C LEU A 59 -4.56 7.87 -4.27
N ALA A 60 -4.54 7.92 -2.93
CA ALA A 60 -5.75 7.85 -2.13
C ALA A 60 -5.59 8.45 -0.73
N THR A 61 -6.73 8.80 -0.15
CA THR A 61 -6.90 9.04 1.28
C THR A 61 -8.04 8.15 1.77
N VAL A 62 -7.82 7.42 2.85
CA VAL A 62 -8.80 6.54 3.50
C VAL A 62 -9.05 7.07 4.90
N ASP A 63 -10.31 7.36 5.21
CA ASP A 63 -10.72 7.69 6.59
C ASP A 63 -10.94 6.38 7.36
N LEU A 64 -10.38 6.31 8.58
CA LEU A 64 -10.51 5.17 9.46
C LEU A 64 -11.85 5.18 10.21
N SER A 65 -12.47 6.35 10.45
CA SER A 65 -13.83 6.52 10.99
C SER A 65 -14.21 5.62 12.20
N GLY A 66 -13.27 5.31 13.11
CA GLY A 66 -13.53 4.44 14.27
C GLY A 66 -13.47 2.93 13.98
N ASN A 67 -12.96 2.52 12.82
CA ASN A 67 -12.86 1.13 12.41
C ASN A 67 -11.58 0.45 12.92
N GLN A 68 -11.65 -0.86 13.10
CA GLN A 68 -10.48 -1.72 13.35
C GLN A 68 -9.79 -2.17 12.06
N THR A 69 -10.48 -2.04 10.93
CA THR A 69 -9.97 -2.43 9.62
C THR A 69 -10.31 -1.35 8.59
N ALA A 70 -9.43 -1.21 7.61
CA ALA A 70 -9.67 -0.37 6.45
C ALA A 70 -9.03 -1.03 5.23
N VAL A 71 -9.49 -0.67 4.04
CA VAL A 71 -8.92 -1.18 2.79
C VAL A 71 -8.90 -0.07 1.76
N TRP A 72 -7.80 0.00 1.02
CA TRP A 72 -7.75 0.72 -0.23
C TRP A 72 -7.62 -0.28 -1.39
N ILE A 73 -8.51 -0.15 -2.36
CA ILE A 73 -8.44 -0.86 -3.64
C ILE A 73 -8.26 0.22 -4.72
N PRO A 74 -7.20 0.15 -5.55
CA PRO A 74 -7.02 1.06 -6.66
C PRO A 74 -8.23 1.05 -7.61
N ASP A 75 -8.69 2.22 -8.01
CA ASP A 75 -9.73 2.41 -9.03
C ASP A 75 -9.23 2.08 -10.44
N VAL A 76 -7.93 2.27 -10.67
CA VAL A 76 -7.22 1.90 -11.89
C VAL A 76 -5.90 1.19 -11.57
N ALA A 77 -5.34 0.51 -12.57
CA ALA A 77 -4.01 -0.07 -12.43
C ALA A 77 -2.95 1.05 -12.38
N TYR A 78 -2.19 1.11 -11.28
CA TYR A 78 -1.03 2.00 -11.14
C TYR A 78 0.28 1.20 -11.29
N PRO A 79 0.97 1.26 -12.44
CA PRO A 79 2.20 0.49 -12.63
C PRO A 79 3.36 1.11 -11.87
N PHE A 80 4.02 0.33 -11.01
CA PHE A 80 5.26 0.68 -10.34
C PHE A 80 6.43 0.07 -11.11
N ASN A 81 7.19 0.92 -11.78
CA ASN A 81 8.41 0.57 -12.50
C ASN A 81 9.59 0.47 -11.52
N LEU A 82 10.76 0.05 -12.03
CA LEU A 82 11.98 0.02 -11.23
C LEU A 82 12.22 1.36 -10.50
N ASN A 83 12.49 1.28 -9.20
CA ASN A 83 12.69 2.38 -8.25
C ASN A 83 11.44 3.20 -7.89
N ASP A 84 10.26 2.87 -8.42
CA ASP A 84 9.02 3.46 -7.90
C ASP A 84 8.76 2.95 -6.48
N VAL A 85 8.23 3.82 -5.62
CA VAL A 85 7.97 3.54 -4.21
C VAL A 85 6.50 3.74 -3.89
N LEU A 86 5.83 2.71 -3.37
CA LEU A 86 4.52 2.84 -2.75
C LEU A 86 4.73 3.17 -1.28
N THR A 87 4.22 4.32 -0.84
CA THR A 87 4.27 4.71 0.57
C THR A 87 2.87 4.80 1.13
N VAL A 88 2.71 4.26 2.33
CA VAL A 88 1.49 4.28 3.11
C VAL A 88 1.81 5.02 4.40
N THR A 89 1.11 6.13 4.64
CA THR A 89 1.25 6.93 5.86
C THR A 89 -0.07 6.92 6.61
N SER A 90 -0.04 6.51 7.87
CA SER A 90 -1.20 6.40 8.76
C SER A 90 -1.00 7.27 9.99
N THR A 91 -2.04 8.00 10.39
CA THR A 91 -2.03 8.72 11.66
C THR A 91 -2.20 7.78 12.87
N ALA A 92 -2.69 6.56 12.65
CA ALA A 92 -2.79 5.49 13.65
C ALA A 92 -1.65 4.47 13.47
N THR A 93 -0.99 4.09 14.56
CA THR A 93 0.25 3.28 14.51
C THR A 93 0.14 1.90 15.16
N ASN A 94 -0.97 1.58 15.82
CA ASN A 94 -1.18 0.32 16.55
C ASN A 94 -1.76 -0.78 15.65
N GLY A 95 -1.07 -1.12 14.57
CA GLY A 95 -1.59 -2.08 13.61
C GLY A 95 -0.58 -2.61 12.62
N THR A 96 -1.11 -3.30 11.62
CA THR A 96 -0.37 -3.86 10.50
C THR A 96 -0.98 -3.42 9.19
N VAL A 97 -0.15 -3.38 8.15
CA VAL A 97 -0.57 -3.15 6.78
C VAL A 97 -0.08 -4.29 5.90
N GLU A 98 -0.99 -4.88 5.14
CA GLU A 98 -0.69 -5.84 4.09
C GLU A 98 -0.82 -5.17 2.73
N ILE A 99 0.27 -5.18 1.97
CA ILE A 99 0.32 -4.65 0.61
C ILE A 99 0.28 -5.85 -0.34
N ILE A 100 -0.80 -5.98 -1.11
CA ILE A 100 -0.98 -7.02 -2.12
C ILE A 100 -0.70 -6.42 -3.48
N ARG A 101 0.19 -7.04 -4.24
CA ARG A 101 0.55 -6.64 -5.60
C ARG A 101 0.63 -7.84 -6.54
N LYS A 102 0.53 -7.59 -7.83
CA LYS A 102 0.74 -8.58 -8.89
C LYS A 102 1.68 -8.01 -9.96
N ALA A 103 2.30 -8.89 -10.75
CA ALA A 103 3.02 -8.47 -11.93
C ALA A 103 2.12 -7.64 -12.86
N ALA A 104 2.65 -6.55 -13.41
CA ALA A 104 1.96 -5.81 -14.45
C ALA A 104 1.89 -6.71 -15.71
N GLN A 105 0.71 -6.79 -16.33
CA GLN A 105 0.48 -7.52 -17.56
C GLN A 105 0.66 -6.60 -18.76
#